data_AF-A0A1Q5ZU82-F1
#
_entry.id   AF-A0A1Q5ZU82-F1
#
_cell.length_a   1.000
_cell.length_b   1.000
_cell.length_c   1.000
_cell.angle_alpha   90.00
_cell.angle_beta   90.00
_cell.angle_gamma   90.00
#
_symmetry.space_group_name_H-M   'P 1'
#
loop_
_entity.id
_entity.type
_entity.pdbx_description
1 polymer ?
#
loop_
_entity_poly.entity_id
_entity_poly.type
_entity_poly.pdbx_seq_one_letter_code
_entity_poly.pdbx_strand_id
1 'polypeptide(L)' 'MAQGIIVKTIFEQKPLKVEYELTAFGETLIPVIVVTAQWGETHRQILEPLLQSTTTTVK' A
#
# COMPACT_ATOMS: atom_id res chain seq x y z
N MET A 1 18.35 6.16 -6.36
CA MET A 1 17.09 6.66 -6.95
C MET A 1 15.96 6.03 -6.17
N ALA A 2 15.41 6.69 -5.16
CA ALA A 2 14.31 6.14 -4.38
C ALA A 2 13.25 7.21 -4.25
N GLN A 3 12.05 6.80 -4.65
CA GLN A 3 10.90 7.58 -5.06
C GLN A 3 10.45 8.53 -3.96
N GLY A 4 10.23 9.81 -4.29
CA GLY A 4 9.95 10.93 -3.36
C GLY A 4 8.65 10.85 -2.56
N ILE A 5 8.17 9.63 -2.28
CA ILE A 5 7.00 9.26 -1.50
C ILE A 5 7.43 8.71 -0.13
N ILE A 6 8.60 8.06 -0.01
CA ILE A 6 9.07 7.44 1.23
C ILE A 6 10.44 7.99 1.63
N VAL A 7 10.57 8.40 2.90
CA VAL A 7 11.84 8.71 3.55
C VAL A 7 12.29 7.51 4.37
N LYS A 8 13.59 7.20 4.31
CA LYS A 8 14.23 6.19 5.14
C LYS A 8 15.20 6.88 6.10
N THR A 9 14.98 6.70 7.41
CA THR A 9 15.84 7.25 8.45
C THR A 9 16.58 6.12 9.16
N ILE A 10 17.91 6.21 9.22
CA ILE A 10 18.77 5.24 9.89
C ILE A 10 19.27 5.87 11.18
N PHE A 11 18.98 5.22 12.30
CA PHE A 11 19.48 5.63 13.61
C PHE A 11 20.69 4.77 13.96
N GLU A 12 21.87 5.39 13.95
CA GLU A 12 23.16 4.76 14.22
C GLU A 12 23.40 4.53 15.73
N GLN A 13 22.37 4.04 16.43
CA GLN A 13 22.47 3.61 17.83
C GLN A 13 22.60 2.09 17.90
N LYS A 14 22.99 1.56 19.07
CA LYS A 14 22.86 0.12 19.37
C LYS A 14 21.60 -0.10 20.20
N PRO A 15 20.64 -0.92 19.75
CA PRO A 15 20.60 -1.66 18.48
C PRO A 15 20.31 -0.75 17.27
N LEU A 16 20.82 -1.14 16.09
CA LEU A 16 20.59 -0.41 14.84
C LEU A 16 19.08 -0.36 14.56
N LYS A 17 18.55 0.83 14.32
CA LYS A 17 17.13 1.04 14.02
C LYS A 17 16.98 1.75 12.69
N VAL A 18 15.98 1.32 11.91
CA VAL A 18 15.61 1.94 10.64
C VAL A 18 14.13 2.24 10.68
N GLU A 19 13.75 3.46 10.33
CA GLU A 19 12.36 3.89 10.19
C GLU A 19 12.08 4.28 8.75
N TYR A 20 10.83 4.05 8.34
CA TYR A 20 10.30 4.43 7.04
C TYR A 20 9.06 5.27 7.25
N GLU A 21 9.04 6.44 6.61
CA GLU A 21 7.97 7.41 6.76
C GLU A 21 7.53 7.88 5.39
N LEU A 22 6.27 8.33 5.27
CA LEU A 22 5.83 9.03 4.07
C LEU A 22 6.47 10.42 4.02
N THR A 23 6.88 10.86 2.83
CA THR A 23 7.18 12.27 2.60
C THR A 23 5.89 13.08 2.64
N ALA A 24 5.99 14.40 2.81
CA ALA A 24 4.82 15.29 2.64
C ALA A 24 4.13 15.11 1.29
N PHE A 25 4.88 14.81 0.21
CA PHE A 25 4.31 14.46 -1.09
C PHE A 25 3.63 13.09 -1.07
N GLY A 26 4.22 12.08 -0.43
CA GLY A 26 3.65 10.75 -0.29
C GLY A 26 2.35 10.72 0.51
N GLU A 27 2.23 11.56 1.54
CA GLU A 27 0.99 11.72 2.30
C GLU A 27 -0.17 12.22 1.44
N THR A 28 0.10 13.01 0.38
CA THR A 28 -0.95 13.45 -0.55
C THR A 28 -1.63 12.30 -1.31
N LEU A 29 -1.02 11.11 -1.34
CA LEU A 29 -1.61 9.92 -1.95
C LEU A 29 -2.60 9.20 -1.03
N ILE A 30 -2.55 9.44 0.28
CA ILE A 30 -3.47 8.83 1.25
C ILE A 30 -4.93 8.99 0.82
N PRO A 31 -5.46 10.19 0.51
CA PRO A 31 -6.85 10.32 0.08
C PRO A 31 -7.16 9.51 -1.19
N VAL A 32 -6.23 9.40 -2.14
CA VAL A 32 -6.44 8.62 -3.38
C VAL A 32 -6.52 7.13 -3.08
N ILE A 33 -5.64 6.61 -2.22
CA ILE A 33 -5.64 5.21 -1.77
C ILE A 33 -6.94 4.91 -1.03
N VAL A 34 -7.38 5.82 -0.16
CA VAL A 34 -8.64 5.69 0.60
C VAL A 34 -9.84 5.63 -0.35
N VAL A 35 -9.93 6.54 -1.33
CA VAL A 35 -11.02 6.52 -2.33
C VAL A 35 -11.01 5.21 -3.12
N THR A 36 -9.84 4.74 -3.52
CA THR A 36 -9.68 3.47 -4.25
C THR A 36 -10.12 2.28 -3.39
N ALA A 37 -9.73 2.26 -2.11
CA ALA A 37 -10.12 1.23 -1.16
C ALA A 37 -11.64 1.24 -0.92
N GLN A 38 -12.25 2.41 -0.75
CA GLN A 38 -13.69 2.58 -0.57
C GLN A 38 -14.47 2.09 -1.80
N TRP A 39 -14.01 2.42 -3.00
CA TRP A 39 -14.61 1.91 -4.23
C TRP A 39 -14.53 0.37 -4.27
N GLY A 40 -13.36 -0.21 -3.94
CA GLY A 40 -13.18 -1.65 -3.89
C GLY A 40 -14.12 -2.33 -2.88
N GLU A 41 -14.27 -1.75 -1.70
CA GLU A 41 -15.17 -2.28 -0.67
C GLU A 41 -16.65 -2.18 -1.09
N THR A 42 -17.04 -1.05 -1.69
CA THR A 42 -18.41 -0.85 -2.21
C THR A 42 -18.78 -1.89 -3.26
N HIS A 43 -17.82 -2.30 -4.08
CA HIS A 43 -18.02 -3.27 -5.17
C HIS A 43 -17.56 -4.69 -4.80
N ARG A 44 -17.25 -4.94 -3.52
CA ARG A 44 -16.69 -6.22 -3.05
C ARG A 44 -17.52 -7.43 -3.49
N GLN A 45 -18.84 -7.35 -3.37
CA GLN A 45 -19.75 -8.44 -3.77
C GLN A 45 -19.71 -8.76 -5.28
N ILE A 46 -19.35 -7.77 -6.11
CA ILE A 46 -19.17 -7.96 -7.55
C ILE A 46 -17.76 -8.50 -7.81
N LEU A 47 -16.76 -7.98 -7.10
CA LEU A 47 -15.35 -8.34 -7.29
C LEU A 47 -15.02 -9.75 -6.80
N GLU A 48 -15.53 -10.18 -5.65
CA GLU A 48 -15.26 -11.50 -5.06
C GLU A 48 -15.50 -12.67 -6.02
N PRO A 49 -16.67 -12.82 -6.67
CA PRO A 49 -16.90 -13.92 -7.62
C PRO A 49 -16.03 -13.80 -8.89
N LEU A 50 -15.73 -12.57 -9.33
CA LEU A 50 -14.89 -12.33 -10.51
C LEU A 50 -13.43 -12.73 -10.24
N LEU A 51 -12.91 -12.40 -9.05
CA LEU A 51 -11.54 -12.72 -8.65
C LEU A 51 -11.36 -14.22 -8.36
N GLN A 52 -12.37 -14.89 -7.80
CA GLN A 52 -12.36 -16.34 -7.55
C GLN A 52 -12.20 -17.15 -8.84
N SER A 53 -12.73 -16.67 -9.97
CA SER A 53 -12.60 -17.35 -11.27
C SER A 53 -11.15 -17.42 -11.80
N THR A 54 -10.27 -16.52 -11.34
CA THR A 54 -8.86 -16.46 -11.78
C THR A 54 -7.90 -17.28 -10.92
N THR A 55 -8.36 -17.83 -9.78
CA THR A 55 -7.51 -18.59 -8.84
C THR A 55 -7.63 -20.13 -9.02
N THR A 56 -8.34 -20.62 -10.04
CA THR A 56 -8.39 -22.05 -10.36
C THR A 56 -7.47 -22.38 -11.54
N THR A 57 -6.16 -22.51 -11.29
CA THR A 57 -5.22 -23.45 -11.97
C THR A 57 -3.90 -23.45 -11.21
N VAL A 58 -3.84 -24.18 -10.09
CA VAL A 58 -2.71 -25.07 -9.74
C VAL A 58 -3.32 -26.22 -8.92
N LYS A 59 -3.68 -27.31 -9.61
CA LYS A 59 -3.63 -28.67 -9.06
C LYS A 59 -2.61 -29.43 -9.88
#